data_AF-A0A800FI42-F1
#
_entry.id   AF-A0A800FI42-F1
#
_cell.length_a   1.000
_cell.length_b   1.000
_cell.length_c   1.000
_cell.angle_alpha   90.00
_cell.angle_beta   90.00
_cell.angle_gamma   90.00
#
_symmetry.space_group_name_H-M   'P 1'
#
loop_
_entity.id
_entity.type
_entity.pdbx_description
1 polymer ?
#
loop_
_entity_poly.entity_id
_entity_poly.type
_entity_poly.pdbx_seq_one_letter_code
_entity_poly.pdbx_strand_id
1 'polypeptide(L)'
;MDKSILDISIATLNTRKDEWARLPIAERIPLFQGATKKTAEVADNWVATAVKAKSIPENSPLVGEEWASGPWALIYGIESMIGTLQSLEKGKNPPIGKVRTSTGGQLIADIFPYNIYHRLLLSGIRAEVWMQNDVIEDNFSENVAKVYKTDDQSGHVSLVLGAGNIAAIPPLDVLDRLFAHLSVCILKVHPVNNYLKEIFDIIFEDFVSAGYLQIVSGGADVGKYLCQHEDIDHIHITGGAKTYEAIVFGSGSEGQERKKRGEA
;
A
#
# COMPACT_ATOMS: atom_id res chain seq x y z
N MET A 1 -11.30 12.51 17.44
CA MET A 1 -12.27 12.24 16.35
C MET A 1 -13.43 11.49 16.99
N ASP A 2 -14.67 11.83 16.64
CA ASP A 2 -15.83 11.11 17.19
C ASP A 2 -15.85 9.67 16.64
N LYS A 3 -16.14 8.69 17.50
CA LYS A 3 -16.25 7.28 17.11
C LYS A 3 -17.33 7.08 16.05
N SER A 4 -18.42 7.85 16.14
CA SER A 4 -19.50 7.83 15.14
C SER A 4 -19.00 8.09 13.72
N ILE A 5 -18.02 8.99 13.55
CA ILE A 5 -17.43 9.29 12.23
C ILE A 5 -16.59 8.11 11.74
N LEU A 6 -15.83 7.47 12.64
CA LEU A 6 -15.04 6.28 12.30
C LEU A 6 -15.95 5.13 11.87
N ASP A 7 -17.06 4.91 12.57
CA ASP A 7 -18.04 3.88 12.25
C ASP A 7 -18.68 4.13 10.88
N ILE A 8 -19.02 5.38 10.56
CA ILE A 8 -19.55 5.74 9.23
C ILE A 8 -18.51 5.47 8.13
N SER A 9 -17.24 5.82 8.37
CA SER A 9 -16.17 5.53 7.40
C SER A 9 -16.00 4.02 7.19
N ILE A 10 -16.00 3.22 8.25
CA ILE A 10 -15.89 1.76 8.14
C ILE A 10 -17.12 1.16 7.46
N ALA A 11 -18.33 1.59 7.83
CA ALA A 11 -19.56 1.15 7.20
C ALA A 11 -19.57 1.43 5.70
N THR A 12 -19.11 2.63 5.28
CA THR A 12 -18.95 2.99 3.86
C THR A 12 -18.09 1.97 3.13
N LEU A 13 -16.90 1.66 3.66
CA LEU A 13 -16.00 0.66 3.09
C LEU A 13 -16.64 -0.73 3.06
N ASN A 14 -17.27 -1.15 4.16
CA ASN A 14 -17.89 -2.47 4.28
C ASN A 14 -18.96 -2.68 3.20
N THR A 15 -19.74 -1.65 2.85
CA THR A 15 -20.72 -1.73 1.75
C THR A 15 -20.11 -1.83 0.35
N ARG A 16 -18.84 -1.46 0.17
CA ARG A 16 -18.15 -1.42 -1.13
C ARG A 16 -17.11 -2.53 -1.31
N LYS A 17 -16.76 -3.27 -0.26
CA LYS A 17 -15.64 -4.21 -0.29
C LYS A 17 -15.78 -5.27 -1.38
N ASP A 18 -16.97 -5.85 -1.51
CA ASP A 18 -17.26 -6.90 -2.48
C ASP A 18 -17.30 -6.35 -3.92
N GLU A 19 -17.76 -5.12 -4.09
CA GLU A 19 -17.74 -4.41 -5.37
C GLU A 19 -16.30 -4.18 -5.82
N TRP A 20 -15.44 -3.67 -4.93
CA TRP A 20 -14.02 -3.46 -5.23
C TRP A 20 -13.30 -4.76 -5.61
N ALA A 21 -13.56 -5.84 -4.87
CA ALA A 21 -12.96 -7.16 -5.13
C ALA A 21 -13.30 -7.67 -6.54
N ARG A 22 -14.54 -7.44 -7.00
CA ARG A 22 -15.02 -7.89 -8.31
C ARG A 22 -14.90 -6.86 -9.43
N LEU A 23 -14.47 -5.64 -9.13
CA LEU A 23 -14.38 -4.55 -10.10
C LEU A 23 -13.51 -4.98 -11.31
N PRO A 24 -13.96 -4.85 -12.56
CA PRO A 24 -13.12 -5.24 -13.70
C PRO A 24 -11.79 -4.49 -13.77
N ILE A 25 -10.73 -5.14 -14.26
CA ILE A 25 -9.40 -4.51 -14.41
C ILE A 25 -9.48 -3.21 -15.22
N ALA A 26 -10.29 -3.19 -16.28
CA ALA A 26 -10.49 -2.01 -17.12
C ALA A 26 -11.07 -0.81 -16.36
N GLU A 27 -11.86 -1.05 -15.31
CA GLU A 27 -12.44 -0.01 -14.45
C GLU A 27 -11.49 0.41 -13.32
N ARG A 28 -10.55 -0.47 -12.92
CA ARG A 28 -9.49 -0.13 -11.96
C ARG A 28 -8.47 0.83 -12.56
N ILE A 29 -8.02 0.58 -13.79
CA ILE A 29 -6.93 1.34 -14.43
C ILE A 29 -7.13 2.87 -14.36
N PRO A 30 -8.32 3.44 -14.70
CA PRO A 30 -8.56 4.87 -14.59
C PRO A 30 -8.37 5.44 -13.18
N LEU A 31 -8.70 4.70 -12.12
CA LEU A 31 -8.53 5.16 -10.74
C LEU A 31 -7.05 5.35 -10.39
N PHE A 32 -6.21 4.37 -10.76
CA PHE A 32 -4.77 4.47 -10.57
C PHE A 32 -4.15 5.58 -11.43
N GLN A 33 -4.59 5.72 -12.69
CA GLN A 33 -4.14 6.82 -13.57
C GLN A 33 -4.53 8.20 -13.01
N GLY A 34 -5.73 8.31 -12.43
CA GLY A 34 -6.19 9.50 -11.72
C GLY A 34 -5.26 9.84 -10.57
N ALA A 35 -4.88 8.86 -9.74
CA ALA A 35 -3.94 9.05 -8.64
C ALA A 35 -2.54 9.48 -9.11
N THR A 36 -1.99 8.91 -10.20
CA THR A 36 -0.73 9.39 -10.81
C THR A 36 -0.85 10.86 -11.18
N LYS A 37 -1.89 11.22 -11.96
CA LYS A 37 -2.09 12.57 -12.47
C LYS A 37 -2.20 13.57 -11.32
N LYS A 38 -3.07 13.30 -10.34
CA LYS A 38 -3.25 14.18 -9.17
C LYS A 38 -1.98 14.28 -8.33
N THR A 39 -1.22 13.18 -8.18
CA THR A 39 0.09 13.22 -7.49
C THR A 39 1.06 14.17 -8.19
N ALA A 40 1.14 14.13 -9.52
CA ALA A 40 2.00 15.05 -10.28
C ALA A 40 1.53 16.51 -10.13
N GLU A 41 0.22 16.76 -10.15
CA GLU A 41 -0.36 18.11 -9.98
C GLU A 41 -0.06 18.72 -8.62
N VAL A 42 -0.02 17.91 -7.55
CA VAL A 42 0.25 18.38 -6.18
C VAL A 42 1.70 18.18 -5.73
N ALA A 43 2.59 17.70 -6.60
CA ALA A 43 3.94 17.28 -6.20
C ALA A 43 4.77 18.43 -5.58
N ASP A 44 4.77 19.61 -6.20
CA ASP A 44 5.45 20.80 -5.66
C ASP A 44 4.89 21.19 -4.29
N ASN A 45 3.56 21.18 -4.14
CA ASN A 45 2.90 21.50 -2.88
C ASN A 45 3.22 20.47 -1.80
N TRP A 46 3.26 19.18 -2.14
CA TRP A 46 3.71 18.12 -1.25
C TRP A 46 5.10 18.40 -0.73
N VAL A 47 6.07 18.59 -1.63
CA VAL A 47 7.45 18.79 -1.22
C VAL A 47 7.61 20.06 -0.40
N ALA A 48 7.02 21.18 -0.82
CA ALA A 48 7.06 22.43 -0.05
C ALA A 48 6.46 22.27 1.36
N THR A 49 5.33 21.57 1.47
CA THR A 49 4.68 21.31 2.76
C THR A 49 5.55 20.42 3.65
N ALA A 50 6.17 19.38 3.09
CA ALA A 50 7.06 18.49 3.83
C ALA A 50 8.36 19.16 4.28
N VAL A 51 8.99 19.95 3.41
CA VAL A 51 10.18 20.77 3.72
C VAL A 51 9.90 21.70 4.89
N LYS A 52 8.76 22.41 4.84
CA LYS A 52 8.33 23.30 5.94
C LYS A 52 8.08 22.53 7.23
N ALA A 53 7.31 21.44 7.18
CA ALA A 53 6.96 20.67 8.37
C ALA A 53 8.18 20.03 9.04
N LYS A 54 9.16 19.58 8.25
CA LYS A 54 10.41 18.96 8.72
C LYS A 54 11.52 19.98 9.01
N SER A 55 11.27 21.27 8.79
CA SER A 55 12.27 22.35 8.93
C SER A 55 13.54 22.09 8.11
N ILE A 56 13.38 21.54 6.90
CA ILE A 56 14.51 21.28 6.00
C ILE A 56 14.98 22.63 5.42
N PRO A 57 16.28 22.95 5.44
CA PRO A 57 16.79 24.15 4.78
C PRO A 57 16.54 24.08 3.27
N GLU A 58 15.96 25.13 2.67
CA GLU A 58 15.50 25.12 1.27
C GLU A 58 16.62 24.84 0.25
N ASN A 59 17.86 25.23 0.55
CA ASN A 59 19.02 25.00 -0.31
C ASN A 59 19.77 23.69 0.01
N SER A 60 19.22 22.84 0.88
CA SER A 60 19.84 21.57 1.27
C SER A 60 19.52 20.47 0.25
N PRO A 61 20.44 19.53 -0.02
CA PRO A 61 20.14 18.33 -0.81
C PRO A 61 19.01 17.48 -0.21
N LEU A 62 18.69 17.64 1.07
CA LEU A 62 17.58 16.95 1.74
C LEU A 62 16.20 17.28 1.14
N VAL A 63 16.06 18.41 0.42
CA VAL A 63 14.83 18.69 -0.34
C VAL A 63 14.62 17.65 -1.44
N GLY A 64 15.70 17.15 -2.04
CA GLY A 64 15.65 16.08 -3.04
C GLY A 64 15.11 14.76 -2.49
N GLU A 65 15.34 14.48 -1.20
CA GLU A 65 14.78 13.29 -0.54
C GLU A 65 13.26 13.36 -0.43
N GLU A 66 12.66 14.54 -0.23
CA GLU A 66 11.20 14.69 -0.21
C GLU A 66 10.59 14.49 -1.60
N TRP A 67 11.31 14.85 -2.66
CA TRP A 67 10.92 14.52 -4.04
C TRP A 67 10.99 13.01 -4.29
N ALA A 68 12.15 12.40 -4.00
CA ALA A 68 12.43 11.00 -4.32
C ALA A 68 11.59 10.03 -3.48
N SER A 69 11.50 10.25 -2.17
CA SER A 69 10.78 9.37 -1.22
C SER A 69 9.33 9.80 -0.94
N GLY A 70 8.83 10.79 -1.70
CA GLY A 70 7.46 11.27 -1.69
C GLY A 70 6.79 11.08 -3.05
N PRO A 71 6.51 12.16 -3.82
CA PRO A 71 5.76 12.07 -5.08
C PRO A 71 6.35 11.11 -6.11
N TRP A 72 7.68 11.09 -6.29
CA TRP A 72 8.32 10.23 -7.29
C TRP A 72 8.11 8.75 -6.96
N ALA A 73 8.37 8.34 -5.71
CA ALA A 73 8.16 6.96 -5.27
C ALA A 73 6.70 6.52 -5.42
N LEU A 74 5.75 7.40 -5.11
CA LEU A 74 4.32 7.09 -5.24
C LEU A 74 3.94 6.90 -6.72
N ILE A 75 4.30 7.84 -7.60
CA ILE A 75 4.03 7.74 -9.04
C ILE A 75 4.68 6.49 -9.62
N TYR A 76 5.95 6.24 -9.27
CA TYR A 76 6.68 5.05 -9.72
C TYR A 76 5.96 3.74 -9.34
N GLY A 77 5.46 3.64 -8.10
CA GLY A 77 4.68 2.50 -7.64
C GLY A 77 3.36 2.34 -8.41
N ILE A 78 2.61 3.43 -8.56
CA ILE A 78 1.33 3.44 -9.29
C ILE A 78 1.52 3.02 -10.75
N GLU A 79 2.51 3.58 -11.46
CA GLU A 79 2.77 3.24 -12.86
C GLU A 79 3.19 1.77 -13.05
N SER A 80 3.89 1.20 -12.06
CA SER A 80 4.22 -0.23 -12.05
C SER A 80 2.96 -1.10 -11.90
N MET A 81 2.02 -0.69 -11.06
CA MET A 81 0.71 -1.36 -10.90
C MET A 81 -0.13 -1.23 -12.18
N ILE A 82 -0.21 -0.02 -12.77
CA ILE A 82 -0.91 0.22 -14.05
C ILE A 82 -0.35 -0.67 -15.15
N GLY A 83 0.98 -0.75 -15.31
CA GLY A 83 1.61 -1.62 -16.30
C GLY A 83 1.26 -3.10 -16.12
N THR A 84 1.10 -3.55 -14.87
CA THR A 84 0.63 -4.90 -14.55
C THR A 84 -0.82 -5.09 -14.95
N LEU A 85 -1.72 -4.19 -14.54
CA LEU A 85 -3.15 -4.23 -14.88
C LEU A 85 -3.36 -4.22 -16.40
N GLN A 86 -2.65 -3.36 -17.14
CA GLN A 86 -2.72 -3.29 -18.60
C GLN A 86 -2.19 -4.55 -19.30
N SER A 87 -1.22 -5.24 -18.70
CA SER A 87 -0.73 -6.51 -19.25
C SER A 87 -1.81 -7.59 -19.09
N LEU A 88 -2.42 -7.65 -17.90
CA LEU A 88 -3.47 -8.62 -17.57
C LEU A 88 -4.74 -8.39 -18.40
N GLU A 89 -5.13 -7.13 -18.63
CA GLU A 89 -6.26 -6.77 -19.51
C GLU A 89 -6.08 -7.28 -20.95
N LYS A 90 -4.82 -7.37 -21.41
CA LYS A 90 -4.45 -7.95 -22.71
C LYS A 90 -4.28 -9.48 -22.68
N GLY A 91 -4.67 -10.13 -21.58
CA GLY A 91 -4.51 -11.57 -21.38
C GLY A 91 -3.06 -12.02 -21.20
N LYS A 92 -2.16 -11.14 -20.74
CA LYS A 92 -0.73 -11.43 -20.57
C LYS A 92 -0.30 -11.21 -19.13
N ASN A 93 0.70 -11.96 -18.67
CA ASN A 93 1.39 -11.62 -17.42
C ASN A 93 2.22 -10.33 -17.59
N PRO A 94 2.48 -9.60 -16.49
CA PRO A 94 3.43 -8.50 -16.51
C PRO A 94 4.83 -8.96 -16.96
N PRO A 95 5.69 -8.05 -17.43
CA PRO A 95 7.06 -8.38 -17.81
C PRO A 95 7.81 -9.05 -16.66
N ILE A 96 8.26 -10.28 -16.89
CA ILE A 96 9.13 -11.04 -15.99
C ILE A 96 10.45 -11.27 -16.73
N GLY A 97 11.55 -11.10 -16.02
CA GLY A 97 12.88 -11.34 -16.55
C GLY A 97 13.18 -12.83 -16.69
N LYS A 98 14.45 -13.19 -16.47
CA LYS A 98 14.88 -14.59 -16.53
C LYS A 98 14.19 -15.38 -15.41
N VAL A 99 13.62 -16.52 -15.78
CA VAL A 99 13.15 -17.55 -14.84
C VAL A 99 14.18 -18.67 -14.83
N ARG A 100 14.53 -19.18 -13.65
CA ARG A 100 15.53 -20.23 -13.48
C ARG A 100 15.21 -21.09 -12.26
N THR A 101 15.64 -22.35 -12.30
CA THR A 101 15.61 -23.22 -11.13
C THR A 101 16.94 -23.11 -10.38
N SER A 102 16.88 -22.88 -9.06
CA SER A 102 18.04 -22.90 -8.19
C SER A 102 18.63 -24.30 -8.06
N THR A 103 19.85 -24.42 -7.52
CA THR A 103 20.45 -25.73 -7.21
C THR A 103 19.63 -26.55 -6.20
N GLY A 104 18.79 -25.89 -5.39
CA GLY A 104 17.88 -26.53 -4.45
C GLY A 104 16.51 -26.91 -5.03
N GLY A 105 16.28 -26.71 -6.33
CA GLY A 105 15.02 -27.05 -6.99
C GLY A 105 13.94 -25.97 -6.94
N GLN A 106 14.15 -24.87 -6.20
CA GLN A 106 13.21 -23.75 -6.11
C GLN A 106 13.26 -22.86 -7.36
N LEU A 107 12.10 -22.48 -7.89
CA LEU A 107 11.99 -21.58 -9.04
C LEU A 107 12.25 -20.12 -8.60
N ILE A 108 13.04 -19.39 -9.38
CA ILE A 108 13.41 -17.99 -9.16
C ILE A 108 13.07 -17.19 -10.41
N ALA A 109 12.39 -16.07 -10.23
CA ALA A 109 12.10 -15.11 -11.29
C ALA A 109 12.77 -13.76 -11.02
N ASP A 110 13.52 -13.25 -11.99
CA ASP A 110 14.05 -11.89 -11.95
C ASP A 110 12.90 -10.91 -12.23
N ILE A 111 12.56 -10.07 -11.25
CA ILE A 111 11.47 -9.09 -11.36
C ILE A 111 11.97 -7.66 -11.54
N PHE A 112 13.26 -7.39 -11.32
CA PHE A 112 13.84 -6.06 -11.49
C PHE A 112 15.33 -6.15 -11.88
N PRO A 113 15.83 -5.33 -12.84
CA PRO A 113 15.11 -4.35 -13.65
C PRO A 113 14.45 -4.95 -14.90
N TYR A 114 13.23 -4.52 -15.23
CA TYR A 114 12.48 -5.03 -16.41
C TYR A 114 12.35 -4.04 -17.58
N ASN A 115 12.83 -2.79 -17.45
CA ASN A 115 12.87 -1.81 -18.53
C ASN A 115 14.16 -0.96 -18.50
N ILE A 116 14.37 -0.13 -19.53
CA ILE A 116 15.58 0.69 -19.66
C ILE A 116 15.70 1.77 -18.60
N TYR A 117 14.59 2.40 -18.20
CA TYR A 117 14.59 3.44 -17.16
C TYR A 117 15.02 2.89 -15.81
N HIS A 118 14.63 1.66 -15.47
CA HIS A 118 15.06 1.00 -14.24
C HIS A 118 16.56 0.78 -14.22
N ARG A 119 17.15 0.39 -15.35
CA ARG A 119 18.60 0.21 -15.48
C ARG A 119 19.37 1.53 -15.37
N LEU A 120 18.79 2.63 -15.85
CA LEU A 120 19.41 3.95 -15.83
C LEU A 120 19.28 4.64 -14.47
N LEU A 121 18.09 4.62 -13.86
CA LEU A 121 17.77 5.36 -12.63
C LEU A 121 18.15 4.59 -11.36
N LEU A 122 18.02 3.27 -11.38
CA LEU A 122 18.25 2.39 -10.22
C LEU A 122 19.35 1.36 -10.56
N SER A 123 20.41 1.86 -11.18
CA SER A 123 21.56 1.06 -11.60
C SER A 123 22.18 0.33 -10.40
N GLY A 124 22.51 -0.94 -10.57
CA GLY A 124 23.06 -1.79 -9.52
C GLY A 124 22.02 -2.48 -8.63
N ILE A 125 20.73 -2.12 -8.73
CA ILE A 125 19.65 -2.78 -7.98
C ILE A 125 19.10 -3.97 -8.79
N ARG A 126 18.88 -5.10 -8.10
CA ARG A 126 18.23 -6.30 -8.64
C ARG A 126 17.21 -6.81 -7.63
N ALA A 127 16.11 -7.36 -8.13
CA ALA A 127 15.14 -8.05 -7.29
C ALA A 127 14.73 -9.37 -7.94
N GLU A 128 14.64 -10.39 -7.11
CA GLU A 128 14.27 -11.75 -7.47
C GLU A 128 13.14 -12.20 -6.56
N VAL A 129 12.18 -12.93 -7.11
CA VAL A 129 11.15 -13.62 -6.32
C VAL A 129 11.47 -15.10 -6.33
N TRP A 130 11.56 -15.68 -5.14
CA TRP A 130 11.81 -17.10 -4.92
C TRP A 130 10.46 -17.75 -4.61
N MET A 131 10.02 -18.65 -5.49
CA MET A 131 8.65 -19.15 -5.48
C MET A 131 8.43 -20.19 -4.39
N GLN A 132 7.19 -20.35 -3.95
CA GLN A 132 6.81 -21.48 -3.09
C GLN A 132 7.05 -22.83 -3.80
N ASN A 133 7.22 -23.91 -3.04
CA ASN A 133 7.64 -25.21 -3.57
C ASN A 133 6.67 -25.83 -4.59
N ASP A 134 5.40 -25.45 -4.54
CA ASP A 134 4.33 -25.89 -5.44
C ASP A 134 4.27 -25.10 -6.75
N VAL A 135 5.02 -24.00 -6.85
CA VAL A 135 5.12 -23.18 -8.06
C VAL A 135 6.36 -23.61 -8.85
N ILE A 136 6.11 -24.33 -9.94
CA ILE A 136 7.10 -24.91 -10.85
C ILE A 136 7.02 -24.24 -12.22
N GLU A 137 7.97 -24.52 -13.11
CA GLU A 137 8.04 -23.89 -14.44
C GLU A 137 6.73 -24.04 -15.24
N ASP A 138 6.12 -25.23 -15.21
CA ASP A 138 4.89 -25.54 -15.95
C ASP A 138 3.67 -24.72 -15.48
N ASN A 139 3.56 -24.42 -14.19
CA ASN A 139 2.42 -23.69 -13.62
C ASN A 139 2.75 -22.23 -13.24
N PHE A 140 3.98 -21.78 -13.49
CA PHE A 140 4.47 -20.47 -13.08
C PHE A 140 3.58 -19.34 -13.62
N SER A 141 3.26 -19.41 -14.92
CA SER A 141 2.45 -18.41 -15.60
C SER A 141 1.05 -18.25 -14.99
N GLU A 142 0.46 -19.34 -14.51
CA GLU A 142 -0.88 -19.34 -13.91
C GLU A 142 -0.86 -18.72 -12.50
N ASN A 143 0.25 -18.86 -11.77
CA ASN A 143 0.41 -18.33 -10.42
C ASN A 143 0.80 -16.84 -10.37
N VAL A 144 1.31 -16.27 -11.46
CA VAL A 144 1.54 -14.82 -11.54
C VAL A 144 0.22 -14.07 -11.48
N ALA A 145 0.11 -13.07 -10.61
CA ALA A 145 -1.08 -12.24 -10.45
C ALA A 145 -2.38 -13.05 -10.27
N LYS A 146 -2.29 -14.20 -9.57
CA LYS A 146 -3.39 -15.15 -9.38
C LYS A 146 -4.68 -14.51 -8.89
N VAL A 147 -4.57 -13.49 -8.03
CA VAL A 147 -5.69 -12.71 -7.50
C VAL A 147 -6.53 -12.03 -8.59
N TYR A 148 -6.00 -11.80 -9.79
CA TYR A 148 -6.76 -11.21 -10.90
C TYR A 148 -7.32 -12.25 -11.88
N LYS A 149 -7.11 -13.54 -11.61
CA LYS A 149 -7.51 -14.67 -12.47
C LYS A 149 -8.61 -15.53 -11.85
N THR A 150 -9.09 -15.16 -10.67
CA THR A 150 -10.09 -15.91 -9.89
C THR A 150 -11.35 -15.08 -9.73
N ASP A 151 -12.50 -15.65 -10.07
CA ASP A 151 -13.81 -14.97 -10.03
C ASP A 151 -14.49 -14.99 -8.65
N ASP A 152 -13.98 -15.80 -7.71
CA ASP A 152 -14.56 -15.97 -6.37
C ASP A 152 -13.80 -15.15 -5.33
N GLN A 153 -14.23 -13.90 -5.14
CA GLN A 153 -13.60 -13.01 -4.16
C GLN A 153 -14.65 -12.28 -3.33
N SER A 154 -14.69 -12.66 -2.07
CA SER A 154 -15.23 -11.83 -1.00
C SER A 154 -14.28 -10.66 -0.76
N GLY A 155 -14.82 -9.46 -0.68
CA GLY A 155 -14.06 -8.27 -0.34
C GLY A 155 -13.75 -8.20 1.15
N HIS A 156 -12.69 -7.46 1.46
CA HIS A 156 -12.22 -7.23 2.83
C HIS A 156 -12.02 -5.75 3.11
N VAL A 157 -12.15 -5.35 4.36
CA VAL A 157 -11.78 -4.02 4.85
C VAL A 157 -10.41 -4.10 5.54
N SER A 158 -9.43 -3.41 4.99
CA SER A 158 -8.08 -3.30 5.55
C SER A 158 -7.91 -1.97 6.32
N LEU A 159 -7.45 -2.04 7.56
CA LEU A 159 -6.88 -0.90 8.27
C LEU A 159 -5.41 -0.75 7.90
N VAL A 160 -5.03 0.43 7.40
CA VAL A 160 -3.62 0.81 7.21
C VAL A 160 -3.23 1.80 8.31
N LEU A 161 -2.33 1.38 9.20
CA LEU A 161 -1.67 2.25 10.16
C LEU A 161 -0.43 2.85 9.50
N GLY A 162 -0.61 4.03 8.90
CA GLY A 162 0.43 4.67 8.09
C GLY A 162 1.67 5.04 8.90
N ALA A 163 2.85 4.80 8.34
CA ALA A 163 4.12 5.18 8.93
C ALA A 163 4.33 6.70 8.96
N GLY A 164 5.18 7.16 9.90
CA GLY A 164 5.52 8.57 10.07
C GLY A 164 6.83 9.02 9.41
N ASN A 165 7.73 8.10 9.06
CA ASN A 165 9.11 8.42 8.70
C ASN A 165 9.29 8.79 7.21
N ILE A 166 8.62 8.11 6.29
CA ILE A 166 8.69 8.37 4.84
C ILE A 166 7.29 8.67 4.32
N ALA A 167 7.15 9.78 3.59
CA ALA A 167 5.86 10.33 3.19
C ALA A 167 5.10 9.43 2.21
N ALA A 168 5.80 8.71 1.32
CA ALA A 168 5.17 7.80 0.35
C ALA A 168 4.76 6.44 0.94
N ILE A 169 5.21 6.06 2.15
CA ILE A 169 4.87 4.75 2.72
C ILE A 169 3.36 4.59 2.94
N PRO A 170 2.66 5.49 3.67
CA PRO A 170 1.22 5.34 3.89
C PRO A 170 0.38 5.20 2.60
N PRO A 171 0.57 6.02 1.56
CA PRO A 171 -0.19 5.85 0.32
C PRO A 171 0.22 4.59 -0.48
N LEU A 172 1.49 4.17 -0.46
CA LEU A 172 1.90 2.91 -1.09
C LEU A 172 1.35 1.68 -0.36
N ASP A 173 1.27 1.71 0.97
CA ASP A 173 0.63 0.67 1.77
C ASP A 173 -0.86 0.55 1.42
N VAL A 174 -1.57 1.68 1.25
CA VAL A 174 -2.96 1.68 0.77
C VAL A 174 -3.08 1.06 -0.62
N LEU A 175 -2.19 1.44 -1.54
CA LEU A 175 -2.21 0.91 -2.90
C LEU A 175 -1.89 -0.58 -2.96
N ASP A 176 -0.99 -1.08 -2.11
CA ASP A 176 -0.74 -2.52 -1.97
C ASP A 176 -2.02 -3.28 -1.58
N ARG A 177 -2.73 -2.79 -0.55
CA ARG A 177 -4.01 -3.39 -0.13
C ARG A 177 -5.07 -3.35 -1.22
N LEU A 178 -5.20 -2.23 -1.94
CA LEU A 178 -6.14 -2.08 -3.04
C LEU A 178 -5.77 -2.98 -4.24
N PHE A 179 -4.49 -3.10 -4.56
CA PHE A 179 -3.97 -3.80 -5.74
C PHE A 179 -3.74 -5.30 -5.49
N ALA A 180 -2.82 -5.67 -4.61
CA ALA A 180 -2.40 -7.06 -4.42
C ALA A 180 -3.43 -7.89 -3.65
N HIS A 181 -4.27 -7.23 -2.86
CA HIS A 181 -5.21 -7.88 -1.95
C HIS A 181 -6.68 -7.58 -2.23
N LEU A 182 -6.96 -6.70 -3.20
CA LEU A 182 -8.31 -6.33 -3.61
C LEU A 182 -9.21 -5.97 -2.41
N SER A 183 -8.63 -5.24 -1.46
CA SER A 183 -9.27 -4.86 -0.20
C SER A 183 -9.44 -3.35 -0.15
N VAL A 184 -10.66 -2.92 0.17
CA VAL A 184 -10.94 -1.51 0.46
C VAL A 184 -10.27 -1.11 1.77
N CYS A 185 -9.89 0.16 1.90
CA CYS A 185 -8.96 0.56 2.94
C CYS A 185 -9.45 1.73 3.79
N ILE A 186 -9.17 1.68 5.08
CA ILE A 186 -9.12 2.87 5.92
C ILE A 186 -7.67 3.18 6.26
N LEU A 187 -7.17 4.32 5.77
CA LEU A 187 -5.87 4.84 6.13
C LEU A 187 -6.00 5.71 7.38
N LYS A 188 -5.35 5.31 8.46
CA LYS A 188 -5.06 6.19 9.58
C LYS A 188 -3.69 6.84 9.36
N VAL A 189 -3.68 8.15 9.13
CA VAL A 189 -2.45 8.93 8.97
C VAL A 189 -1.75 9.07 10.32
N HIS A 190 -0.43 8.85 10.34
CA HIS A 190 0.37 9.08 11.55
C HIS A 190 0.29 10.56 11.94
N PRO A 191 0.14 10.92 13.24
CA PRO A 191 0.03 12.32 13.66
C PRO A 191 1.14 13.24 13.15
N VAL A 192 2.37 12.73 13.06
CA VAL A 192 3.53 13.50 12.54
C VAL A 192 3.37 13.89 11.07
N ASN A 193 2.59 13.14 10.29
CA ASN A 193 2.32 13.37 8.86
C ASN A 193 0.94 13.99 8.63
N ASN A 194 0.24 14.47 9.66
CA ASN A 194 -1.08 15.09 9.50
C ASN A 194 -1.08 16.26 8.49
N TYR A 195 0.06 16.95 8.34
CA TYR A 195 0.25 18.02 7.37
C TYR A 195 0.12 17.56 5.90
N LEU A 196 0.22 16.26 5.62
CA LEU A 196 0.05 15.68 4.27
C LEU A 196 -1.38 15.20 4.00
N LYS A 197 -2.27 15.21 5.00
CA LYS A 197 -3.59 14.59 4.86
C LYS A 197 -4.39 15.20 3.70
N GLU A 198 -4.44 16.52 3.60
CA GLU A 198 -5.17 17.21 2.52
C GLU A 198 -4.60 16.86 1.13
N ILE A 199 -3.29 16.65 1.04
CA ILE A 199 -2.63 16.24 -0.19
C ILE A 199 -3.04 14.81 -0.56
N PHE A 200 -3.11 13.91 0.42
CA PHE A 200 -3.60 12.56 0.19
C PHE A 200 -5.09 12.54 -0.18
N ASP A 201 -5.91 13.40 0.43
CA ASP A 201 -7.33 13.54 0.08
C ASP A 201 -7.49 13.94 -1.39
N ILE A 202 -6.65 14.86 -1.91
CA ILE A 202 -6.64 15.22 -3.34
C ILE A 202 -6.21 14.03 -4.19
N ILE A 203 -5.07 13.41 -3.88
CA ILE A 203 -4.51 12.33 -4.71
C ILE A 203 -5.49 11.16 -4.86
N PHE A 204 -6.17 10.81 -3.77
CA PHE A 204 -7.06 9.66 -3.73
C PHE A 204 -8.55 10.02 -3.85
N GLU A 205 -8.89 11.23 -4.28
CA GLU A 205 -10.28 11.69 -4.39
C GLU A 205 -11.20 10.69 -5.10
N ASP A 206 -10.73 10.06 -6.19
CA ASP A 206 -11.53 9.12 -6.96
C ASP A 206 -11.82 7.84 -6.17
N PHE A 207 -10.84 7.33 -5.42
CA PHE A 207 -11.00 6.16 -4.54
C PHE A 207 -11.89 6.47 -3.35
N VAL A 208 -11.75 7.67 -2.77
CA VAL A 208 -12.57 8.11 -1.63
C VAL A 208 -14.03 8.31 -2.06
N SER A 209 -14.25 8.95 -3.20
CA SER A 209 -15.58 9.20 -3.75
C SER A 209 -16.31 7.91 -4.15
N ALA A 210 -15.58 6.92 -4.65
CA ALA A 210 -16.12 5.58 -4.94
C ALA A 210 -16.37 4.74 -3.67
N GLY A 211 -15.85 5.17 -2.51
CA GLY A 211 -15.98 4.45 -1.24
C GLY A 211 -15.03 3.26 -1.11
N TYR A 212 -13.92 3.24 -1.84
CA TYR A 212 -12.87 2.21 -1.74
C TYR A 212 -11.74 2.59 -0.77
N LEU A 213 -11.64 3.87 -0.43
CA LEU A 213 -10.69 4.39 0.56
C LEU A 213 -11.38 5.36 1.51
N GLN A 214 -10.98 5.36 2.77
CA GLN A 214 -11.26 6.41 3.75
C GLN A 214 -9.95 6.85 4.39
N ILE A 215 -9.75 8.17 4.54
CA ILE A 215 -8.52 8.72 5.13
C ILE A 215 -8.87 9.48 6.41
N VAL A 216 -8.38 9.00 7.53
CA VAL A 216 -8.64 9.55 8.86
C VAL A 216 -7.36 9.98 9.57
N SER A 217 -7.48 10.99 10.42
CA SER A 217 -6.42 11.42 11.33
C SER A 217 -6.80 11.13 12.78
N GLY A 218 -5.80 10.95 13.63
CA GLY A 218 -6.04 10.78 15.07
C GLY A 218 -4.85 10.23 15.82
N GLY A 219 -4.90 10.31 17.15
CA GLY A 219 -3.87 9.79 18.05
C GLY A 219 -3.95 8.28 18.23
N ALA A 220 -3.29 7.78 19.28
CA ALA A 220 -3.31 6.37 19.64
C ALA A 220 -4.73 5.85 19.96
N ASP A 221 -5.62 6.72 20.45
CA ASP A 221 -7.04 6.44 20.71
C ASP A 221 -7.78 5.98 19.44
N VAL A 222 -7.64 6.73 18.34
CA VAL A 222 -8.23 6.37 17.04
C VAL A 222 -7.61 5.07 16.51
N GLY A 223 -6.29 4.93 16.62
CA GLY A 223 -5.61 3.69 16.19
C GLY A 223 -6.12 2.46 16.94
N LYS A 224 -6.23 2.56 18.27
CA LYS A 224 -6.75 1.50 19.13
C LYS A 224 -8.19 1.14 18.78
N TYR A 225 -9.04 2.16 18.57
CA TYR A 225 -10.42 1.95 18.18
C TYR A 225 -10.53 1.14 16.89
N LEU A 226 -9.83 1.58 15.85
CA LEU A 226 -9.85 0.91 14.54
C LEU A 226 -9.31 -0.52 14.62
N CYS A 227 -8.24 -0.77 15.39
CA CYS A 227 -7.68 -2.12 15.54
C CYS A 227 -8.63 -3.12 16.24
N GLN A 228 -9.62 -2.62 16.97
CA GLN A 228 -10.57 -3.42 17.75
C GLN A 228 -11.97 -3.47 17.12
N HIS A 229 -12.16 -2.81 15.98
CA HIS A 229 -13.46 -2.71 15.33
C HIS A 229 -13.80 -4.01 14.60
N GLU A 230 -15.01 -4.52 14.78
CA GLU A 230 -15.44 -5.85 14.30
C GLU A 230 -15.44 -6.00 12.77
N ASP A 231 -15.74 -4.92 12.04
CA ASP A 231 -15.72 -4.90 10.57
C ASP A 231 -14.32 -4.71 9.95
N ILE A 232 -13.24 -4.68 10.73
CA ILE A 232 -11.87 -4.65 10.19
C ILE A 232 -11.35 -6.07 10.05
N ASP A 233 -11.22 -6.52 8.80
CA ASP A 233 -10.79 -7.88 8.44
C ASP A 233 -9.27 -8.06 8.51
N HIS A 234 -8.51 -6.97 8.26
CA HIS A 234 -7.05 -7.02 8.17
C HIS A 234 -6.41 -5.74 8.71
N ILE A 235 -5.29 -5.87 9.43
CA ILE A 235 -4.48 -4.74 9.91
C ILE A 235 -3.12 -4.78 9.22
N HIS A 236 -2.86 -3.79 8.37
CA HIS A 236 -1.54 -3.47 7.83
C HIS A 236 -0.87 -2.43 8.70
N ILE A 237 0.32 -2.73 9.20
CA ILE A 237 1.10 -1.80 10.02
C ILE A 237 2.52 -1.67 9.49
N THR A 238 2.88 -0.43 9.18
CA THR A 238 4.27 -0.03 8.98
C THR A 238 4.67 0.89 10.12
N GLY A 239 5.38 0.38 11.11
CA GLY A 239 5.62 1.13 12.35
C GLY A 239 6.57 0.47 13.34
N GLY A 240 6.65 1.06 14.53
CA GLY A 240 7.57 0.61 15.58
C GLY A 240 7.13 -0.68 16.26
N ALA A 241 8.11 -1.49 16.69
CA ALA A 241 7.89 -2.75 17.39
C ALA A 241 6.95 -2.62 18.61
N LYS A 242 7.04 -1.52 19.36
CA LYS A 242 6.14 -1.28 20.52
C LYS A 242 4.66 -1.17 20.12
N THR A 243 4.37 -0.57 18.97
CA THR A 243 2.98 -0.45 18.47
C THR A 243 2.46 -1.81 18.05
N TYR A 244 3.28 -2.57 17.30
CA TYR A 244 2.97 -3.96 16.95
C TYR A 244 2.70 -4.80 18.20
N GLU A 245 3.58 -4.74 19.19
CA GLU A 245 3.41 -5.50 20.44
C GLU A 245 2.13 -5.13 21.18
N ALA A 246 1.79 -3.83 21.23
CA ALA A 246 0.57 -3.38 21.87
C ALA A 246 -0.70 -3.87 21.16
N ILE A 247 -0.65 -4.04 19.83
CA ILE A 247 -1.78 -4.57 19.03
C ILE A 247 -1.90 -6.08 19.23
N VAL A 248 -0.78 -6.81 19.11
CA VAL A 248 -0.79 -8.28 19.13
C VAL A 248 -0.93 -8.84 20.54
N PHE A 249 -0.20 -8.29 21.52
CA PHE A 249 -0.13 -8.85 22.87
C PHE A 249 -0.84 -7.98 23.93
N GLY A 250 -1.28 -6.77 23.57
CA GLY A 250 -1.79 -5.79 24.52
C GLY A 250 -0.70 -4.92 25.14
N SER A 251 -1.13 -3.84 25.81
CA SER A 251 -0.22 -2.84 26.39
C SER A 251 0.22 -3.21 27.82
N GLY A 252 1.37 -2.66 28.24
CA GLY A 252 1.83 -2.72 29.63
C GLY A 252 2.46 -4.07 30.02
N SER A 253 2.57 -4.32 31.32
CA SER A 253 3.23 -5.51 31.87
C SER A 253 2.51 -6.80 31.46
N GLU A 254 1.18 -6.79 31.41
CA GLU A 254 0.40 -7.96 31.01
C GLU A 254 0.71 -8.38 29.57
N GLY A 255 0.78 -7.43 28.63
CA GLY A 255 1.13 -7.74 27.25
C GLY A 255 2.58 -8.23 27.08
N GLN A 256 3.50 -7.74 27.90
CA GLN A 256 4.87 -8.27 27.93
C GLN A 256 4.92 -9.72 28.42
N GLU A 257 4.09 -10.09 29.40
CA GLU A 257 3.98 -11.47 29.86
C GLU A 257 3.30 -12.37 28.82
N ARG A 258 2.26 -11.90 28.12
CA ARG A 258 1.64 -12.61 26.99
C ARG A 258 2.64 -12.87 25.85
N LYS A 259 3.43 -11.84 25.49
CA LYS A 259 4.52 -11.96 24.51
C LYS A 259 5.54 -13.02 24.89
N LYS A 260 5.97 -13.07 26.15
CA LYS A 260 6.92 -14.11 26.64
C LYS A 260 6.36 -15.53 26.50
N ARG A 261 5.03 -15.68 26.62
CA ARG A 261 4.35 -16.97 26.46
C ARG A 261 3.96 -17.29 25.00
N GLY A 262 4.09 -16.34 24.08
CA GLY A 262 3.67 -16.50 22.68
C GLY A 262 2.15 -16.48 22.49
N GLU A 263 1.42 -15.85 23.41
CA GLU A 263 -0.05 -15.74 23.37
C GLU A 263 -0.44 -14.38 22.78
N ALA A 264 -1.01 -14.35 21.58
CA ALA A 264 -1.65 -13.15 21.03
C ALA A 264 -3.04 -12.96 21.65
#